data_AF-A0A9X2JHX3-F1
#
_entry.id   AF-A0A9X2JHX3-F1
#
_cell.length_a   1.000
_cell.length_b   1.000
_cell.length_c   1.000
_cell.angle_alpha   90.00
_cell.angle_beta   90.00
_cell.angle_gamma   90.00
#
_symmetry.space_group_name_H-M   'P 1'
#
loop_
_entity.id
_entity.type
_entity.pdbx_description
1 polymer ?
#
loop_
_entity_poly.entity_id
_entity_poly.type
_entity_poly.pdbx_seq_one_letter_code
_entity_poly.pdbx_strand_id
1 'polypeptide(L)'
;MYDDDYEDDLLDEYPDEADWDDSDSWEEVPCPACGAMIAEDAVRCPICGEYITSHNSVWQGKPLWWIVLGVLGITAIVVALAGM
;
A
#
# COMPACT_ATOMS: atom_id res chain seq x y z
N MET A 1 48.16 21.18 40.35
CA MET A 1 46.89 21.68 40.87
C MET A 1 46.55 22.89 40.05
N TYR A 2 45.86 22.68 38.92
CA TYR A 2 45.40 23.73 38.02
C TYR A 2 43.91 23.47 37.79
N ASP A 3 43.12 24.54 37.92
CA ASP A 3 41.67 24.61 38.13
C ASP A 3 40.79 23.86 37.12
N ASP A 4 39.67 23.42 37.67
CA ASP A 4 38.55 22.65 37.11
C ASP A 4 37.36 23.63 36.94
N ASP A 5 37.43 24.53 35.94
CA ASP A 5 36.38 25.55 35.69
C ASP A 5 36.18 25.78 34.18
N TYR A 6 35.94 24.69 33.43
CA TYR A 6 35.77 24.74 31.96
C TYR A 6 34.54 23.94 31.48
N GLU A 7 33.45 23.93 32.25
CA GLU A 7 32.26 23.12 31.91
C GLU A 7 30.91 23.86 31.91
N ASP A 8 30.85 25.20 31.86
CA ASP A 8 29.55 25.91 32.00
C ASP A 8 28.98 26.57 30.73
N ASP A 9 29.76 26.78 29.66
CA ASP A 9 29.31 27.59 28.49
C ASP A 9 28.80 26.78 27.27
N LEU A 10 28.57 25.46 27.37
CA LEU A 10 28.17 24.62 26.23
C LEU A 10 26.74 24.06 26.30
N LEU A 11 25.87 24.63 27.14
CA LEU A 11 24.54 24.08 27.44
C LEU A 11 23.34 24.88 26.90
N ASP A 12 23.51 25.87 26.03
CA ASP A 12 22.41 26.81 25.73
C ASP A 12 22.18 27.12 24.23
N GLU A 13 22.19 26.10 23.36
CA GLU A 13 21.43 26.19 22.10
C GLU A 13 21.14 24.77 21.56
N TYR A 14 20.28 24.02 22.25
CA TYR A 14 19.69 22.82 21.65
C TYR A 14 18.51 23.30 20.80
N PRO A 15 18.54 23.14 19.45
CA PRO A 15 17.45 23.58 18.61
C PRO A 15 16.14 22.93 19.07
N ASP A 16 15.09 23.75 19.20
CA ASP A 16 13.77 23.32 19.63
C ASP A 16 13.32 22.12 18.78
N GLU A 17 13.10 20.99 19.44
CA GLU A 17 12.68 19.69 18.89
C GLU A 17 11.27 19.70 18.24
N ALA A 18 10.75 20.87 17.88
CA ALA A 18 9.37 21.15 17.52
C ALA A 18 9.15 21.41 16.02
N ASP A 19 10.02 20.91 15.14
CA ASP A 19 9.81 20.97 13.68
C ASP A 19 10.02 19.61 13.00
N TRP A 20 9.77 18.52 13.74
CA TRP A 20 9.46 17.24 13.12
C TRP A 20 8.03 17.33 12.59
N ASP A 21 7.89 17.90 11.40
CA ASP A 21 6.71 17.75 10.56
C ASP A 21 6.46 16.25 10.43
N ASP A 22 5.48 15.76 11.19
CA ASP A 22 5.00 14.36 11.27
C ASP A 22 4.26 13.99 9.96
N SER A 23 4.92 14.28 8.83
CA SER A 23 4.50 13.97 7.47
C SER A 23 5.27 12.76 6.92
N ASP A 24 5.78 11.88 7.79
CA ASP A 24 6.06 10.49 7.44
C ASP A 24 4.73 9.71 7.47
N SER A 25 3.79 10.14 6.60
CA SER A 25 2.54 9.40 6.39
C SER A 25 2.89 8.14 5.61
N TRP A 26 3.31 7.09 6.32
CA TRP A 26 3.41 5.75 5.76
C TRP A 26 2.14 5.48 4.95
N GLU A 27 2.28 5.20 3.66
CA GLU A 27 1.15 5.03 2.76
C GLU A 27 0.36 3.78 3.16
N GLU A 28 -0.77 3.98 3.85
CA GLU A 28 -1.64 2.89 4.27
C GLU A 28 -2.56 2.48 3.11
N VAL A 29 -2.53 1.21 2.75
CA VAL A 29 -3.36 0.62 1.71
C VAL A 29 -4.42 -0.30 2.33
N PRO A 30 -5.61 -0.44 1.72
CA PRO A 30 -6.61 -1.37 2.21
C PRO A 30 -6.21 -2.82 1.86
N CYS A 31 -6.29 -3.71 2.84
CA CYS A 31 -6.05 -5.14 2.65
C CYS A 31 -7.05 -5.72 1.63
N PRO A 32 -6.61 -6.48 0.60
CA PRO A 32 -7.48 -7.03 -0.43
C PRO A 32 -8.44 -8.12 0.09
N ALA A 33 -8.16 -8.71 1.27
CA ALA A 33 -8.96 -9.78 1.85
C ALA A 33 -10.07 -9.27 2.80
N CYS A 34 -9.74 -8.33 3.71
CA CYS A 34 -10.68 -7.85 4.74
C CYS A 34 -11.00 -6.36 4.66
N GLY A 35 -10.27 -5.58 3.85
CA GLY A 35 -10.45 -4.13 3.72
C GLY A 35 -9.87 -3.29 4.87
N ALA A 36 -9.15 -3.89 5.81
CA ALA A 36 -8.47 -3.14 6.87
C ALA A 36 -7.29 -2.32 6.33
N MET A 37 -7.05 -1.13 6.86
CA MET A 37 -5.89 -0.31 6.53
C MET A 37 -4.63 -0.97 7.08
N ILE A 38 -3.63 -1.16 6.22
CA ILE A 38 -2.34 -1.77 6.53
C ILE A 38 -1.23 -0.96 5.85
N ALA A 39 -0.01 -1.03 6.36
CA ALA A 39 1.14 -0.44 5.69
C ALA A 39 1.34 -1.07 4.30
N GLU A 40 1.72 -0.27 3.30
CA GLU A 40 1.94 -0.74 1.92
C GLU A 40 2.99 -1.87 1.81
N ASP A 41 3.96 -1.89 2.71
CA ASP A 41 5.06 -2.85 2.76
C ASP A 41 4.72 -4.10 3.61
N ALA A 42 3.52 -4.15 4.19
CA ALA A 42 3.10 -5.26 5.02
C ALA A 42 2.98 -6.56 4.20
N VAL A 43 3.82 -7.55 4.49
CA VAL A 43 3.78 -8.88 3.85
C VAL A 43 2.53 -9.67 4.25
N ARG A 44 2.01 -9.42 5.46
CA ARG A 44 0.88 -10.15 6.05
C ARG A 44 -0.03 -9.21 6.82
N CYS A 45 -1.33 -9.33 6.61
CA CYS A 45 -2.32 -8.50 7.32
C CYS A 45 -2.35 -8.87 8.82
N PRO A 46 -2.18 -7.90 9.75
CA PRO A 46 -2.29 -8.16 11.19
C PRO A 46 -3.75 -8.38 11.64
N ILE A 47 -4.73 -7.95 10.84
CA ILE A 47 -6.15 -8.03 11.19
C ILE A 47 -6.75 -9.39 10.81
N CYS A 48 -6.55 -9.85 9.57
CA CYS A 48 -7.11 -11.13 9.11
C CYS A 48 -6.09 -12.27 9.07
N GLY A 49 -4.78 -11.97 9.11
CA GLY A 49 -3.73 -12.99 9.04
C GLY A 49 -3.46 -13.52 7.64
N GLU A 50 -4.09 -12.97 6.60
CA GLU A 50 -3.88 -13.33 5.19
C GLU A 50 -2.60 -12.68 4.65
N TYR A 51 -1.93 -13.34 3.71
CA TYR A 51 -0.77 -12.77 3.02
C TYR A 51 -1.21 -11.73 2.00
N ILE A 52 -0.50 -10.60 1.93
CA ILE A 52 -0.76 -9.53 0.96
C ILE A 52 -0.22 -9.97 -0.39
N THR A 53 -0.99 -10.82 -1.03
CA THR A 53 -0.80 -11.17 -2.42
C THR A 53 -1.52 -10.09 -3.20
N SER A 54 -0.82 -9.43 -4.12
CA SER A 54 -1.43 -8.52 -5.09
C SER A 54 -2.29 -9.36 -6.04
N HIS A 55 -3.43 -9.83 -5.53
CA HIS A 55 -4.50 -10.35 -6.35
C HIS A 55 -5.10 -9.11 -6.98
N ASN A 56 -4.53 -8.68 -8.11
CA ASN A 56 -5.27 -7.92 -9.10
C ASN A 56 -6.44 -8.80 -9.54
N SER A 57 -7.46 -8.90 -8.69
CA SER A 57 -8.66 -9.65 -8.99
C SER A 57 -9.19 -8.99 -10.25
N VAL A 58 -9.17 -9.75 -11.34
CA VAL A 58 -9.62 -9.30 -12.67
C VAL A 58 -11.14 -8.98 -12.65
N TRP A 59 -11.74 -9.01 -11.46
CA TRP A 59 -13.16 -9.02 -11.14
C TRP A 59 -13.60 -7.87 -10.23
N GLN A 60 -12.70 -7.21 -9.48
CA GLN A 60 -13.05 -6.01 -8.71
C GLN A 60 -13.09 -4.79 -9.65
N GLY A 61 -14.28 -4.51 -10.20
CA GLY A 61 -14.58 -3.21 -10.81
C GLY A 61 -14.92 -3.22 -12.30
N LYS A 62 -14.89 -4.37 -12.98
CA LYS A 62 -15.35 -4.45 -14.37
C LYS A 62 -16.84 -4.78 -14.38
N PRO A 63 -17.70 -3.95 -14.99
CA PRO A 63 -19.13 -4.21 -15.01
C PRO A 63 -19.41 -5.46 -15.86
N LEU A 64 -20.32 -6.32 -15.39
CA LEU A 64 -20.56 -7.67 -15.93
C LEU A 64 -20.79 -7.70 -17.46
N TRP A 65 -21.29 -6.61 -18.06
CA TRP A 65 -21.48 -6.50 -19.50
C TRP A 65 -20.17 -6.60 -20.31
N TRP A 66 -19.03 -6.14 -19.77
CA TRP A 66 -17.72 -6.30 -20.43
C TRP A 66 -17.28 -7.76 -20.51
N ILE A 67 -17.60 -8.56 -19.48
CA ILE A 67 -17.31 -9.99 -19.46
C ILE A 67 -18.18 -10.69 -20.51
N VAL A 68 -19.47 -10.33 -20.59
CA VAL A 68 -20.39 -10.86 -21.60
C VAL A 68 -19.92 -10.51 -23.01
N LEU A 69 -19.48 -9.27 -23.28
CA LEU A 69 -18.93 -8.90 -24.58
C LEU A 69 -17.66 -9.68 -24.94
N GLY A 70 -16.76 -9.86 -23.97
CA GLY A 70 -15.55 -10.66 -24.18
C GLY A 70 -15.88 -12.12 -24.55
N VAL A 71 -16.77 -12.75 -23.79
CA VAL A 71 -17.22 -14.13 -24.07
C VAL A 71 -17.93 -14.20 -25.43
N LEU A 72 -18.85 -13.30 -25.73
CA LEU A 72 -19.60 -13.28 -26.99
C LEU A 72 -18.66 -13.12 -28.19
N GLY A 73 -17.67 -12.23 -28.09
CA GLY A 73 -16.64 -12.04 -29.12
C GLY A 73 -15.80 -13.30 -29.35
N ILE A 74 -15.31 -13.94 -28.29
CA ILE A 74 -14.55 -15.20 -28.39
C ILE A 74 -15.42 -16.28 -29.04
N THR A 75 -16.67 -16.41 -28.61
CA THR A 75 -17.61 -17.41 -29.13
C THR A 75 -17.86 -17.20 -30.63
N ALA A 76 -18.09 -15.96 -31.06
CA ALA A 76 -18.29 -15.62 -32.47
C ALA A 76 -17.07 -15.95 -33.34
N ILE A 77 -15.86 -15.69 -32.84
CA ILE A 77 -14.61 -16.03 -33.53
C ILE A 77 -14.48 -17.55 -33.67
N VAL A 78 -14.72 -18.30 -32.59
CA VAL A 78 -14.65 -19.76 -32.63
C VAL A 78 -15.66 -20.34 -33.63
N VAL A 79 -16.89 -19.82 -33.67
CA VAL A 79 -17.91 -20.26 -34.63
C VAL A 79 -17.48 -19.96 -36.07
N ALA A 80 -16.97 -18.76 -36.34
CA ALA A 80 -16.47 -18.38 -37.66
C ALA A 80 -15.28 -19.23 -38.12
N LEU A 81 -14.37 -19.58 -37.21
CA LEU A 81 -13.24 -20.46 -37.49
C LEU A 81 -13.64 -21.93 -37.62
N ALA A 82 -14.69 -22.37 -36.92
CA ALA A 82 -15.24 -23.71 -37.02
C ALA A 82 -16.03 -23.95 -38.33
N GLY A 83 -16.24 -22.90 -39.14
CA GLY A 83 -16.82 -23.02 -40.47
C GLY A 83 -18.31 -23.37 -40.48
N MET A 84 -19.05 -22.99 -39.43
CA MET A 84 -20.51 -23.02 -39.41
C MET A 84 -21.12 -21.74 -39.96
#